data_AF-A0A2T9YTK4-F1
#
_entry.id   AF-A0A2T9YTK4-F1
#
_cell.length_a   1.000
_cell.length_b   1.000
_cell.length_c   1.000
_cell.angle_alpha   90.00
_cell.angle_beta   90.00
_cell.angle_gamma   90.00
#
_symmetry.space_group_name_H-M   'P 1'
#
loop_
_entity.id
_entity.type
_entity.pdbx_description
1 polymer ?
#
loop_
_entity_poly.entity_id
_entity_poly.type
_entity_poly.pdbx_seq_one_letter_code
_entity_poly.pdbx_strand_id
1 'polypeptide(L)'
;MDQETLNHIKELTEKVNQLLRERGSQEETEDPHVTTRIPVTDLTAYPELIEALPSIEEDFFRSPLTDEERKNALYSCPKNNSITRYIHSISVLIHQNQDTPIPKGRAIGATLAANSGVSTDDIVSHAFWSNYSIFDSYYRLTRNSSNNLTESILNLE
;
A
#
# COMPACT_ATOMS: atom_id res chain seq x y z
N MET A 1 24.96 -39.72 34.38
CA MET A 1 25.03 -39.17 33.02
C MET A 1 26.05 -40.01 32.29
N ASP A 2 25.62 -40.68 31.25
CA ASP A 2 26.36 -41.69 30.51
C ASP A 2 27.30 -41.03 29.48
N GLN A 3 28.44 -41.67 29.22
CA GLN A 3 29.46 -41.15 28.29
C GLN A 3 28.91 -41.01 26.87
N GLU A 4 27.99 -41.88 26.52
CA GLU A 4 27.28 -41.88 25.25
C GLU A 4 26.43 -40.63 25.09
N THR A 5 25.69 -40.22 26.13
CA THR A 5 24.85 -39.04 26.06
C THR A 5 25.68 -37.74 25.99
N LEU A 6 26.87 -37.71 26.59
CA LEU A 6 27.83 -36.61 26.41
C LEU A 6 28.39 -36.51 24.99
N ASN A 7 28.66 -37.64 24.34
CA ASN A 7 29.14 -37.67 22.97
C ASN A 7 28.08 -37.15 21.99
N HIS A 8 26.82 -37.55 22.17
CA HIS A 8 25.70 -37.06 21.36
C HIS A 8 25.50 -35.54 21.50
N ILE A 9 25.62 -34.99 22.72
CA ILE A 9 25.54 -33.54 22.95
C ILE A 9 26.66 -32.81 22.22
N LYS A 10 27.88 -33.35 22.24
CA LYS A 10 29.03 -32.75 21.55
C LYS A 10 28.83 -32.75 20.03
N GLU A 11 28.35 -33.86 19.46
CA GLU A 11 28.06 -33.99 18.04
C GLU A 11 26.96 -33.02 17.58
N LEU A 12 25.88 -32.90 18.37
CA LEU A 12 24.79 -31.97 18.10
C LEU A 12 25.30 -30.51 18.14
N THR A 13 26.16 -30.19 19.10
CA THR A 13 26.75 -28.86 19.23
C THR A 13 27.62 -28.51 18.02
N GLU A 14 28.39 -29.46 17.50
CA GLU A 14 29.18 -29.26 16.27
C GLU A 14 28.30 -29.04 15.04
N LYS A 15 27.23 -29.83 14.88
CA LYS A 15 26.26 -29.67 13.78
C LYS A 15 25.55 -28.33 13.82
N VAL A 16 25.13 -27.87 15.01
CA VAL A 16 24.51 -26.55 15.17
C VAL A 16 25.49 -25.43 14.82
N ASN A 17 26.74 -25.53 15.26
CA ASN A 17 27.77 -24.55 14.92
C ASN A 17 28.09 -24.52 13.43
N GLN A 18 28.01 -25.66 12.74
CA GLN A 18 28.13 -25.72 11.29
C GLN A 18 26.97 -25.01 10.59
N LEU A 19 25.73 -25.28 11.00
CA LEU A 19 24.54 -24.60 10.45
C LEU A 19 24.56 -23.09 10.69
N LEU A 20 25.06 -22.63 11.85
CA LEU A 20 25.22 -21.20 12.13
C LEU A 20 26.24 -20.53 11.22
N ARG A 21 27.31 -21.23 10.83
CA ARG A 21 28.28 -20.74 9.84
C ARG A 21 27.68 -20.72 8.43
N GLU A 22 26.96 -21.77 8.05
CA GLU A 22 26.28 -21.84 6.75
C GLU A 22 25.20 -20.74 6.59
N ARG A 23 24.44 -20.45 7.66
CA ARG A 23 23.45 -19.35 7.68
C ARG A 23 24.11 -17.96 7.59
N GLY A 24 25.33 -17.81 8.09
CA GLY A 24 26.08 -16.56 8.00
C GLY A 24 26.65 -16.26 6.61
N SER A 25 26.59 -17.23 5.68
CA SER A 25 27.18 -17.13 4.33
C SER A 25 26.15 -17.18 3.20
N GLN A 26 24.85 -17.19 3.49
CA GLN A 26 23.86 -16.83 2.49
C GLN A 26 23.88 -15.30 2.36
N GLU A 27 24.60 -14.78 1.36
CA GLU A 27 24.17 -13.54 0.73
C GLU A 27 22.72 -13.79 0.29
N GLU A 28 21.77 -13.17 0.98
CA GLU A 28 20.41 -13.07 0.47
C GLU A 28 20.56 -12.46 -0.93
N THR A 29 20.30 -13.26 -1.97
CA THR A 29 20.15 -12.72 -3.32
C THR A 29 18.97 -11.77 -3.23
N GLU A 30 19.26 -10.47 -3.11
CA GLU A 30 18.23 -9.45 -3.06
C GLU A 30 17.38 -9.60 -4.32
N ASP A 31 16.07 -9.77 -4.11
CA ASP A 31 15.10 -9.83 -5.20
C ASP A 31 15.26 -8.53 -6.02
N PRO A 32 15.41 -8.60 -7.36
CA PRO A 32 15.60 -7.42 -8.22
C PRO A 32 14.51 -6.36 -8.08
N HIS A 33 13.35 -6.72 -7.53
CA HIS A 33 12.20 -5.85 -7.29
C HIS A 33 12.02 -5.48 -5.81
N VAL A 34 12.86 -5.96 -4.91
CA VAL A 34 12.87 -5.61 -3.49
C VAL A 34 14.09 -4.75 -3.20
N THR A 35 13.89 -3.44 -3.11
CA THR A 35 14.93 -2.52 -2.64
C THR A 35 14.95 -2.52 -1.11
N THR A 36 16.08 -2.89 -0.50
CA THR A 36 16.31 -2.63 0.92
C THR A 36 16.22 -1.12 1.17
N ARG A 37 15.30 -0.70 2.04
CA ARG A 37 15.22 0.71 2.43
C ARG A 37 16.51 1.10 3.14
N ILE A 38 17.03 2.28 2.82
CA ILE A 38 18.17 2.88 3.51
C ILE A 38 17.85 2.85 5.02
N PRO A 39 18.76 2.34 5.88
CA PRO A 39 18.55 2.38 7.32
C PRO A 39 18.27 3.82 7.72
N VAL A 40 17.21 4.01 8.51
CA VAL A 40 16.82 5.34 9.01
C VAL A 40 18.00 5.87 9.80
N THR A 41 18.77 6.76 9.19
CA THR A 41 19.84 7.47 9.87
C THR A 41 19.16 8.58 10.65
N ASP A 42 19.27 8.55 11.97
CA ASP A 42 18.72 9.60 12.82
C ASP A 42 19.39 10.94 12.45
N LEU A 43 18.64 11.81 11.76
CA LEU A 43 19.10 13.15 11.38
C LEU A 43 19.38 14.00 12.65
N THR A 44 20.58 13.94 13.21
CA THR A 44 20.90 14.80 14.36
C THR A 44 20.77 16.26 13.95
N ALA A 45 19.86 17.00 14.59
CA ALA A 45 19.63 18.41 14.28
C ALA A 45 20.90 19.23 14.62
N TYR A 46 21.22 20.20 13.76
CA TYR A 46 22.36 21.10 13.99
C TYR A 46 22.10 21.97 15.24
N PRO A 47 23.12 22.25 16.08
CA PRO A 47 22.96 23.06 17.29
C PRO A 47 22.33 24.42 17.03
N GLU A 48 22.68 25.06 15.91
CA GLU A 48 22.15 26.35 15.47
C GLU A 48 20.64 26.29 15.18
N LEU A 49 20.16 25.14 14.69
CA LEU A 49 18.75 24.91 14.41
C LEU A 49 17.95 24.66 15.68
N ILE A 50 18.53 23.95 16.66
CA ILE A 50 17.93 23.76 17.98
C ILE A 50 17.83 25.10 18.72
N GLU A 51 18.84 25.96 18.62
CA GLU A 51 18.81 27.30 19.22
C GLU A 51 17.71 28.18 18.61
N ALA A 52 17.58 28.16 17.28
CA ALA A 52 16.55 28.92 16.59
C ALA A 52 15.13 28.34 16.79
N LEU A 53 15.01 27.02 16.92
CA LEU A 53 13.76 26.29 17.04
C LEU A 53 13.89 25.13 18.03
N PRO A 54 13.82 25.38 19.36
CA PRO A 54 13.99 24.33 20.37
C PRO A 54 13.01 23.16 20.22
N SER A 55 11.81 23.41 19.69
CA SER A 55 10.77 22.40 19.46
C SER A 55 11.11 21.39 18.35
N ILE A 56 12.21 21.56 17.61
CA ILE A 56 12.64 20.61 16.57
C ILE A 56 13.17 19.29 17.15
N GLU A 57 13.59 19.30 18.42
CA GLU A 57 13.98 18.09 19.14
C GLU A 57 12.77 17.19 19.45
N GLU A 58 11.61 17.81 19.66
CA GLU A 58 10.33 17.16 19.98
C GLU A 58 9.51 16.80 18.74
N ASP A 59 10.06 16.99 17.54
CA ASP A 59 9.34 16.88 16.28
C ASP A 59 8.74 15.49 16.06
N PHE A 60 7.54 15.44 15.46
CA PHE A 60 6.72 14.25 15.22
C PHE A 60 7.47 13.11 14.50
N PHE A 61 8.50 13.47 13.73
CA PHE A 61 9.35 12.53 13.01
C PHE A 61 10.35 11.78 13.91
N ARG A 62 10.71 12.35 15.07
CA ARG A 62 11.62 11.75 16.07
C ARG A 62 10.87 10.88 17.07
N SER A 63 9.69 11.34 17.47
CA SER A 63 8.80 10.63 18.39
C SER A 63 7.48 10.36 17.69
N PRO A 64 7.33 9.21 17.02
CA PRO A 64 6.08 8.85 16.38
C PRO A 64 4.96 8.91 17.43
N LEU A 65 3.85 9.60 17.11
CA LEU A 65 2.68 9.57 17.99
C LEU A 65 2.34 8.13 18.32
N THR A 66 2.06 7.89 19.61
CA THR A 66 1.51 6.61 20.04
C THR A 66 0.19 6.36 19.32
N ASP A 67 -0.19 5.09 19.16
CA ASP A 67 -1.45 4.77 18.47
C ASP A 67 -2.66 5.46 19.12
N GLU A 68 -2.61 5.70 20.43
CA GLU A 68 -3.64 6.41 21.17
C GLU A 68 -3.69 7.89 20.84
N GLU A 69 -2.54 8.57 20.76
CA GLU A 69 -2.47 9.98 20.37
C GLU A 69 -2.84 10.17 18.89
N ARG A 70 -2.38 9.28 18.02
CA ARG A 70 -2.79 9.26 16.60
C ARG A 70 -4.30 9.11 16.48
N LYS A 71 -4.89 8.19 17.24
CA LYS A 71 -6.33 7.96 17.30
C LYS A 71 -7.07 9.21 17.81
N ASN A 72 -6.57 9.82 18.88
CA ASN A 72 -7.18 11.02 19.47
C ASN A 72 -7.10 12.23 18.54
N ALA A 73 -5.97 12.45 17.86
CA ALA A 73 -5.82 13.50 16.87
C ALA A 73 -6.78 13.30 15.67
N LEU A 74 -6.93 12.06 15.20
CA LEU A 74 -7.89 11.72 14.14
C LEU A 74 -9.34 12.01 14.56
N TYR A 75 -9.71 11.72 15.81
CA TYR A 75 -11.07 11.97 16.32
C TYR A 75 -11.31 13.42 16.74
N SER A 76 -10.26 14.17 17.09
CA SER A 76 -10.34 15.59 17.46
C SER A 76 -10.53 16.49 16.24
N CYS A 77 -10.06 16.08 15.07
CA CYS A 77 -10.26 16.81 13.82
C CYS A 77 -11.77 16.86 13.48
N PRO A 78 -12.36 18.06 13.29
CA PRO A 78 -13.74 18.18 12.86
C PRO A 78 -13.90 17.46 11.51
N LYS A 79 -14.70 16.39 11.49
CA LYS A 79 -15.04 15.72 10.23
C LYS A 79 -15.63 16.78 9.30
N ASN A 80 -14.94 17.08 8.20
CA ASN A 80 -15.46 17.87 7.10
C ASN A 80 -16.69 17.12 6.55
N ASN A 81 -17.85 17.42 7.14
CA ASN A 81 -19.14 16.92 6.68
C ASN A 81 -19.72 17.80 5.58
N SER A 82 -19.06 18.91 5.21
CA SER A 82 -19.54 19.80 4.16
C SER A 82 -19.39 19.12 2.79
N ILE A 83 -18.21 18.58 2.47
CA ILE A 83 -17.97 17.89 1.19
C ILE A 83 -18.90 16.69 1.04
N THR A 84 -19.00 15.83 2.06
CA THR A 84 -19.89 14.67 2.05
C THR A 84 -21.35 15.07 1.83
N ARG A 85 -21.80 16.16 2.47
CA ARG A 85 -23.16 16.69 2.31
C ARG A 85 -23.40 17.18 0.88
N TYR A 86 -22.46 17.93 0.30
CA TYR A 86 -22.57 18.39 -1.09
C TYR A 86 -22.59 17.22 -2.08
N ILE A 87 -21.75 16.20 -1.88
CA ILE A 87 -21.75 14.99 -2.72
C ILE A 87 -23.13 14.30 -2.67
N HIS A 88 -23.74 14.15 -1.49
CA HIS A 88 -25.08 13.59 -1.38
C HIS A 88 -26.14 14.44 -2.07
N SER A 89 -26.12 15.77 -1.86
CA SER A 89 -27.06 16.68 -2.51
C SER A 89 -26.97 16.62 -4.04
N ILE A 90 -25.77 16.59 -4.61
CA ILE A 90 -25.57 16.45 -6.05
C ILE A 90 -26.01 15.06 -6.53
N SER A 91 -25.72 14.00 -5.77
CA SER A 91 -26.08 12.63 -6.14
C SER A 91 -27.59 12.44 -6.26
N VAL A 92 -28.39 13.10 -5.40
CA VAL A 92 -29.87 13.08 -5.48
C VAL A 92 -30.40 13.78 -6.72
N LEU A 93 -29.69 14.79 -7.23
CA LEU A 93 -30.10 15.54 -8.43
C LEU A 93 -29.84 14.79 -9.74
N ILE A 94 -28.95 13.78 -9.73
CA ILE A 94 -28.71 12.92 -10.87
C ILE A 94 -29.88 11.93 -10.97
N HIS A 95 -30.68 12.00 -12.05
CA HIS A 95 -31.74 11.02 -12.33
C HIS A 95 -31.12 9.62 -12.44
N GLN A 96 -31.54 8.69 -11.58
CA GLN A 96 -31.08 7.29 -11.58
C GLN A 96 -32.25 6.36 -11.91
N ASN A 97 -31.98 5.29 -12.67
CA ASN A 97 -32.91 4.16 -12.77
C ASN A 97 -32.92 3.43 -11.42
N GLN A 98 -34.11 3.03 -10.95
CA GLN A 98 -34.41 2.70 -9.54
C GLN A 98 -33.60 1.54 -8.92
N ASP A 99 -32.83 0.78 -9.71
CA ASP A 99 -32.16 -0.44 -9.25
C ASP A 99 -30.62 -0.39 -9.24
N THR A 100 -29.99 0.74 -9.61
CA THR A 100 -28.52 0.83 -9.60
C THR A 100 -28.00 1.57 -8.37
N PRO A 101 -27.09 0.97 -7.57
CA PRO A 101 -26.47 1.67 -6.44
C PRO A 101 -25.64 2.86 -6.92
N ILE A 102 -25.64 3.94 -6.15
CA ILE A 102 -24.92 5.19 -6.47
C ILE A 102 -23.43 4.87 -6.66
N PRO A 103 -22.87 5.08 -7.86
CA PRO A 103 -21.44 4.86 -8.10
C PRO A 103 -20.59 5.83 -7.28
N LYS A 104 -19.56 5.32 -6.62
CA LYS A 104 -18.57 6.19 -5.97
C LYS A 104 -17.79 6.95 -7.05
N GLY A 105 -17.44 8.21 -6.80
CA GLY A 105 -16.67 9.03 -7.76
C GLY A 105 -15.38 8.35 -8.25
N ARG A 106 -14.70 7.61 -7.36
CA ARG A 106 -13.51 6.80 -7.71
C ARG A 106 -13.81 5.69 -8.73
N ALA A 107 -14.98 5.06 -8.67
CA ALA A 107 -15.41 4.05 -9.64
C ALA A 107 -15.67 4.68 -11.03
N ILE A 108 -16.24 5.88 -11.07
CA ILE A 108 -16.47 6.63 -12.31
C ILE A 108 -15.15 6.95 -12.99
N GLY A 109 -14.19 7.54 -12.26
CA GLY A 109 -12.89 7.90 -12.82
C GLY A 109 -12.13 6.70 -13.38
N ALA A 110 -12.05 5.60 -12.64
CA ALA A 110 -11.39 4.38 -13.09
C ALA A 110 -12.08 3.73 -14.30
N THR A 111 -13.41 3.75 -14.33
CA THR A 111 -14.17 3.23 -15.48
C THR A 111 -13.93 4.07 -16.73
N LEU A 112 -13.88 5.41 -16.61
CA LEU A 112 -13.57 6.31 -17.73
C LEU A 112 -12.14 6.11 -18.26
N ALA A 113 -11.17 5.92 -17.37
CA ALA A 113 -9.80 5.61 -17.74
C ALA A 113 -9.72 4.29 -18.51
N ALA A 114 -10.38 3.24 -18.00
CA ALA A 114 -10.44 1.94 -18.68
C ALA A 114 -11.10 2.03 -20.06
N ASN A 115 -12.21 2.77 -20.18
CA ASN A 115 -12.89 2.98 -21.47
C ASN A 115 -12.06 3.80 -22.46
N SER A 116 -11.15 4.64 -21.96
CA SER A 116 -10.18 5.39 -22.77
C SER A 116 -8.96 4.55 -23.17
N GLY A 117 -8.91 3.26 -22.79
CA GLY A 117 -7.81 2.36 -23.12
C GLY A 117 -6.58 2.47 -22.22
N VAL A 118 -6.69 3.16 -21.07
CA VAL A 118 -5.61 3.19 -20.07
C VAL A 118 -5.37 1.77 -19.54
N SER A 119 -4.09 1.41 -19.35
CA SER A 119 -3.70 0.11 -18.83
C SER A 119 -4.38 -0.20 -17.50
N THR A 120 -4.81 -1.43 -17.33
CA THR A 120 -5.41 -1.91 -16.07
C THR A 120 -4.42 -1.82 -14.91
N ASP A 121 -3.13 -2.08 -15.14
CA ASP A 121 -2.09 -1.96 -14.11
C ASP A 121 -1.88 -0.51 -13.68
N ASP A 122 -1.92 0.44 -14.62
CA ASP A 122 -1.81 1.88 -14.31
C ASP A 122 -3.02 2.35 -13.50
N ILE A 123 -4.22 1.89 -13.86
CA ILE A 123 -5.46 2.20 -13.12
C ILE A 123 -5.39 1.62 -11.69
N VAL A 124 -4.97 0.37 -11.55
CA VAL A 124 -4.90 -0.33 -10.25
C VAL A 124 -3.86 0.30 -9.34
N SER A 125 -2.68 0.60 -9.87
CA SER A 125 -1.58 1.24 -9.13
C SER A 125 -1.93 2.68 -8.75
N HIS A 126 -2.42 3.50 -9.69
CA HIS A 126 -2.82 4.88 -9.43
C HIS A 126 -3.99 4.96 -8.43
N ALA A 127 -4.90 3.99 -8.49
CA ALA A 127 -5.98 3.93 -7.52
C ALA A 127 -5.50 3.46 -6.15
N PHE A 128 -4.37 2.77 -5.99
CA PHE A 128 -4.01 2.02 -4.77
C PHE A 128 -4.98 0.86 -4.47
N TRP A 129 -5.33 0.06 -5.48
CA TRP A 129 -6.00 -1.22 -5.26
C TRP A 129 -4.99 -2.35 -5.10
N SER A 130 -5.30 -3.33 -4.25
CA SER A 130 -4.41 -4.46 -3.98
C SER A 130 -4.25 -5.40 -5.17
N ASN A 131 -5.21 -5.43 -6.10
CA ASN A 131 -5.14 -6.19 -7.34
C ASN A 131 -6.23 -5.76 -8.34
N TYR A 132 -6.15 -6.31 -9.54
CA TYR A 132 -7.15 -6.15 -10.61
C TYR A 132 -8.55 -6.62 -10.21
N SER A 133 -8.68 -7.73 -9.47
CA SER A 133 -10.00 -8.26 -9.10
C SER A 133 -10.82 -7.30 -8.26
N ILE A 134 -10.17 -6.53 -7.38
CA ILE A 134 -10.82 -5.48 -6.58
C ILE A 134 -11.39 -4.40 -7.50
N PHE A 135 -10.58 -3.94 -8.46
CA PHE A 135 -11.04 -2.98 -9.47
C PHE A 135 -12.24 -3.53 -10.25
N ASP A 136 -12.08 -4.69 -10.88
CA ASP A 136 -13.06 -5.24 -11.82
C ASP A 136 -14.38 -5.65 -11.15
N SER A 137 -14.34 -6.11 -9.90
CA SER A 137 -15.52 -6.63 -9.19
C SER A 137 -16.30 -5.54 -8.46
N TYR A 138 -15.62 -4.51 -7.95
CA TYR A 138 -16.25 -3.53 -7.04
C TYR A 138 -16.25 -2.08 -7.55
N TYR A 139 -15.35 -1.74 -8.47
CA TYR A 139 -15.15 -0.34 -8.89
C TYR A 139 -15.31 -0.13 -10.40
N ARG A 140 -15.38 -1.19 -11.20
CA ARG A 140 -15.63 -1.10 -12.64
C ARG A 140 -17.13 -1.12 -12.91
N LEU A 141 -17.66 0.00 -13.39
CA LEU A 141 -19.10 0.17 -13.62
C LEU A 141 -19.57 -0.43 -14.93
N THR A 142 -18.72 -0.38 -15.96
CA THR A 142 -19.00 -0.97 -17.27
C THR A 142 -17.78 -1.75 -17.78
N ARG A 143 -18.07 -2.85 -18.49
CA ARG A 143 -17.05 -3.69 -19.14
C ARG A 143 -17.04 -3.50 -20.65
N ASN A 144 -17.56 -2.38 -21.14
CA ASN A 144 -17.61 -2.11 -22.57
C ASN A 144 -16.18 -1.99 -23.09
N SER A 145 -15.64 -3.05 -23.69
CA SER A 145 -14.49 -2.92 -24.56
C SER A 145 -15.00 -2.20 -25.80
N SER A 146 -14.60 -0.94 -25.99
CA SER A 146 -14.79 -0.20 -27.24
C SER A 146 -14.18 -0.92 -28.46
N ASN A 147 -13.40 -1.96 -28.21
CA ASN A 147 -12.75 -2.77 -29.22
C ASN A 147 -13.70 -3.92 -29.58
N ASN A 148 -14.31 -3.85 -30.76
CA ASN A 148 -14.88 -5.05 -31.38
C ASN A 148 -13.69 -5.98 -31.65
N LEU A 149 -13.48 -6.98 -30.78
CA LEU A 149 -12.32 -7.87 -30.85
C LEU A 149 -12.20 -8.51 -32.25
N THR A 150 -13.34 -8.70 -32.91
CA THR A 150 -13.47 -9.16 -34.29
C THR A 150 -12.76 -8.24 -35.28
N GLU A 151 -12.95 -6.92 -35.20
CA GLU A 151 -12.30 -5.91 -36.06
C GLU A 151 -10.79 -5.79 -35.77
N SER A 152 -10.36 -6.10 -34.54
CA SER A 152 -8.94 -6.07 -34.18
C SER A 152 -8.14 -7.29 -34.67
N ILE A 153 -8.82 -8.39 -34.99
CA ILE A 153 -8.22 -9.65 -35.44
C ILE A 153 -8.43 -9.85 -36.94
N LEU A 154 -9.63 -9.51 -37.42
CA LEU A 154 -9.97 -9.53 -38.82
C LEU A 154 -9.94 -8.09 -39.32
N ASN A 155 -8.90 -7.74 -40.08
CA ASN A 155 -8.93 -6.58 -40.95
C ASN A 155 -10.02 -6.84 -42.01
N LEU A 156 -11.27 -6.53 -41.68
CA LEU A 156 -12.36 -6.45 -42.65
C LEU A 156 -12.22 -5.08 -43.33
N GLU A 157 -11.38 -5.06 -44.36
CA GLU A 157 -11.43 -4.03 -45.40
C GLU A 157 -12.67 -4.23 -46.30
#